data_AF-A0A965LCR3-F1
#
_entry.id   AF-A0A965LCR3-F1
#
_cell.length_a   1.000
_cell.length_b   1.000
_cell.length_c   1.000
_cell.angle_alpha   90.00
_cell.angle_beta   90.00
_cell.angle_gamma   90.00
#
_symmetry.space_group_name_H-M   'P 1'
#
loop_
_entity.id
_entity.type
_entity.pdbx_description
1 polymer ?
#
loop_
_entity_poly.entity_id
_entity_poly.type
_entity_poly.pdbx_seq_one_letter_code
_entity_poly.pdbx_strand_id
1 'polypeptide(L)'
;MFAAITPALIIGAVAERMKFTAVLFFSALWTLFVYYPVAHAVWGATGDFAGLANPTASLKAADFAGGIVVHMTSGWSALMLCILVGPRIGFGKRAMPPHSMVLCVLGTGLLWAGWYGFNA
;
A
#
# COMPACT_ATOMS: atom_id res chain seq x y z
N MET A 1 -5.25 -9.22 -7.09
CA MET A 1 -3.97 -9.31 -6.34
C MET A 1 -3.45 -7.95 -5.88
N PHE A 2 -3.44 -6.92 -6.73
CA PHE A 2 -3.08 -5.53 -6.35
C PHE A 2 -3.82 -5.01 -5.10
N ALA A 3 -5.14 -5.24 -5.03
CA ALA A 3 -5.96 -4.88 -3.85
C ALA A 3 -5.53 -5.59 -2.56
N ALA A 4 -4.94 -6.79 -2.65
CA ALA A 4 -4.51 -7.55 -1.48
C ALA A 4 -3.13 -7.10 -0.96
N ILE A 5 -2.19 -6.79 -1.87
CA ILE A 5 -0.84 -6.34 -1.47
C ILE A 5 -0.86 -4.90 -0.92
N THR A 6 -1.78 -4.05 -1.37
CA THR A 6 -1.77 -2.62 -1.00
C THR A 6 -1.98 -2.39 0.51
N PRO A 7 -2.99 -2.98 1.18
CA PRO A 7 -3.12 -2.89 2.63
C PRO A 7 -1.95 -3.56 3.37
N ALA A 8 -1.39 -4.64 2.82
CA ALA A 8 -0.24 -5.32 3.43
C ALA A 8 1.00 -4.42 3.51
N LEU A 9 1.23 -3.57 2.50
CA LEU A 9 2.27 -2.54 2.52
C LEU A 9 2.04 -1.50 3.62
N ILE A 10 0.78 -1.11 3.87
CA ILE A 10 0.43 -0.11 4.90
C ILE A 10 0.69 -0.64 6.30
N ILE A 11 0.34 -1.90 6.57
CA ILE A 11 0.41 -2.52 7.90
C ILE A 11 1.85 -2.53 8.44
N GLY A 12 2.85 -2.63 7.56
CA GLY A 12 4.27 -2.55 7.95
C GLY A 12 4.62 -1.29 8.75
N ALA A 13 3.91 -0.18 8.52
CA ALA A 13 4.13 1.08 9.21
C ALA A 13 3.75 1.04 10.70
N VAL A 14 2.81 0.16 11.09
CA VAL A 14 2.24 0.08 12.44
C VAL A 14 2.40 -1.30 13.09
N ALA A 15 3.30 -2.12 12.54
CA ALA A 15 3.67 -3.40 13.11
C ALA A 15 3.99 -3.26 14.61
N GLU A 16 3.56 -4.28 15.39
CA GLU A 16 3.78 -4.43 16.84
C GLU A 16 3.04 -3.45 17.76
N ARG A 17 2.28 -2.48 17.21
CA ARG A 17 1.64 -1.43 18.02
C ARG A 17 0.20 -1.08 17.66
N MET A 18 -0.42 -1.84 16.76
CA MET A 18 -1.84 -1.73 16.45
C MET A 18 -2.55 -3.05 16.80
N LYS A 19 -3.75 -2.97 17.37
CA LYS A 19 -4.56 -4.17 17.65
C LYS A 19 -4.87 -4.89 16.34
N PHE A 20 -4.78 -6.22 16.33
CA PHE A 20 -5.06 -7.01 15.12
C PHE A 20 -6.48 -6.77 14.57
N THR A 21 -7.48 -6.63 15.46
CA THR A 21 -8.85 -6.30 15.05
C THR A 21 -8.94 -4.93 14.37
N ALA A 22 -8.17 -3.93 14.83
CA ALA A 22 -8.08 -2.63 14.18
C ALA A 22 -7.39 -2.73 12.81
N VAL A 23 -6.40 -3.61 12.63
CA VAL A 23 -5.75 -3.88 11.34
C VAL A 23 -6.74 -4.44 10.33
N LEU A 24 -7.55 -5.42 10.74
CA LEU A 24 -8.55 -6.03 9.87
C LEU A 24 -9.62 -5.02 9.44
N PHE A 25 -10.15 -4.25 10.41
CA PHE A 25 -11.17 -3.25 10.15
C PHE A 25 -10.64 -2.11 9.26
N PHE A 26 -9.44 -1.60 9.58
CA PHE A 26 -8.76 -0.62 8.75
C PHE A 26 -8.57 -1.13 7.32
N SER A 27 -8.07 -2.35 7.14
CA SER A 27 -7.81 -2.91 5.80
C SER A 27 -9.09 -3.06 4.99
N ALA A 28 -10.19 -3.52 5.62
CA ALA A 28 -11.49 -3.64 4.96
C ALA A 28 -12.05 -2.28 4.53
N LEU A 29 -12.08 -1.31 5.45
CA LEU A 29 -12.56 0.04 5.16
C LEU A 29 -11.68 0.75 4.13
N TRP A 30 -10.36 0.67 4.29
CA TRP A 30 -9.42 1.33 3.38
C TRP A 30 -9.53 0.75 1.96
N THR A 31 -9.70 -0.55 1.83
CA THR A 31 -9.93 -1.18 0.53
C THR A 31 -11.22 -0.66 -0.12
N LEU A 32 -12.30 -0.56 0.66
CA LEU A 32 -13.59 -0.11 0.15
C LEU A 32 -13.61 1.38 -0.21
N PHE A 33 -13.07 2.24 0.66
CA PHE A 33 -13.23 3.69 0.57
C PHE A 33 -12.04 4.42 -0.04
N VAL A 34 -10.87 3.78 -0.14
CA VAL A 34 -9.68 4.39 -0.74
C VAL A 34 -9.25 3.61 -1.97
N TYR A 35 -8.99 2.31 -1.83
CA TYR A 35 -8.45 1.52 -2.95
C TYR A 35 -9.40 1.47 -4.14
N TYR A 36 -10.66 1.05 -3.96
CA TYR A 36 -11.59 0.93 -5.09
C TYR A 36 -11.91 2.25 -5.78
N PRO A 37 -12.17 3.37 -5.07
CA PRO A 37 -12.36 4.66 -5.73
C PRO A 37 -11.14 5.11 -6.54
N VAL A 38 -9.93 5.00 -5.98
CA VAL A 38 -8.71 5.40 -6.69
C VAL A 38 -8.42 4.47 -7.87
N ALA A 39 -8.59 3.16 -7.70
CA ALA A 39 -8.42 2.19 -8.78
C ALA A 39 -9.42 2.46 -9.92
N HIS A 40 -10.68 2.76 -9.60
CA HIS A 40 -11.66 3.14 -10.62
C HIS A 40 -11.27 4.44 -11.32
N ALA A 41 -10.83 5.45 -10.58
CA ALA A 41 -10.52 6.74 -11.16
C ALA A 41 -9.29 6.71 -12.09
N VAL A 42 -8.30 5.86 -11.80
CA VAL A 42 -7.03 5.77 -12.55
C VAL A 42 -7.03 4.65 -13.62
N TRP A 43 -7.73 3.54 -13.39
CA TRP A 43 -7.75 2.39 -14.30
C TRP A 43 -9.12 2.04 -14.88
N GLY A 44 -10.19 2.63 -14.35
CA GLY A 44 -11.53 2.38 -14.85
C GLY A 44 -11.73 2.97 -16.25
N ALA A 45 -12.51 2.28 -17.09
CA ALA A 45 -12.87 2.75 -18.43
C ALA A 45 -13.62 4.10 -18.41
N THR A 46 -14.26 4.44 -17.29
CA THR A 46 -14.96 5.71 -17.06
C THR A 46 -14.24 6.59 -16.03
N GLY A 47 -13.01 6.25 -15.64
CA GLY A 47 -12.26 6.99 -14.63
C GLY A 47 -11.80 8.35 -15.13
N ASP A 48 -11.93 9.38 -14.29
CA ASP A 48 -11.59 10.76 -14.65
C ASP A 48 -10.08 11.03 -14.77
N PHE A 49 -9.25 10.15 -14.20
CA PHE A 49 -7.78 10.18 -14.30
C PHE A 49 -7.24 9.14 -15.29
N ALA A 50 -8.10 8.30 -15.88
CA ALA A 50 -7.69 7.11 -16.61
C ALA A 50 -7.19 7.42 -18.03
N GLY A 51 -6.04 8.07 -18.17
CA GLY A 51 -5.50 8.53 -19.45
C GLY A 51 -5.21 7.41 -20.46
N LEU A 52 -4.99 6.18 -19.99
CA LEU A 52 -4.73 5.00 -20.83
C LEU A 52 -6.02 4.26 -21.25
N ALA A 53 -7.10 4.39 -20.48
CA ALA A 53 -8.34 3.62 -20.66
C ALA A 53 -9.55 4.47 -21.07
N ASN A 54 -9.55 5.76 -20.77
CA ASN A 54 -10.64 6.69 -21.01
C ASN A 54 -10.17 7.88 -21.89
N PRO A 55 -10.58 7.92 -23.17
CA PRO A 55 -10.21 9.00 -24.10
C PRO A 55 -10.68 10.40 -23.67
N THR A 56 -11.78 10.46 -22.90
CA THR A 56 -12.42 11.69 -22.42
C THR A 56 -12.06 12.01 -20.97
N ALA A 57 -11.10 11.30 -20.36
CA ALA A 57 -10.61 11.61 -19.02
C ALA A 57 -10.19 13.08 -18.90
N SER A 58 -10.65 13.73 -17.84
CA SER A 58 -10.32 15.13 -17.52
C SER A 58 -8.82 15.35 -17.32
N LEU A 59 -8.15 14.36 -16.74
CA LEU A 59 -6.71 14.33 -16.50
C LEU A 59 -6.16 13.01 -17.01
N LYS A 60 -5.23 13.05 -17.96
CA LYS A 60 -4.71 11.84 -18.59
C LYS A 60 -3.51 11.28 -17.84
N ALA A 61 -3.74 10.68 -16.67
CA ALA A 61 -2.67 10.00 -15.93
C ALA A 61 -2.31 8.69 -16.61
N ALA A 62 -1.00 8.38 -16.64
CA ALA A 62 -0.48 7.10 -17.09
C ALA A 62 0.09 6.35 -15.88
N ASP A 63 -0.64 5.35 -15.43
CA ASP A 63 -0.24 4.46 -14.35
C ASP A 63 -0.40 3.01 -14.81
N PHE A 64 0.69 2.34 -15.17
CA PHE A 64 0.64 1.02 -15.77
C PHE A 64 0.48 -0.10 -14.73
N ALA A 65 1.19 -0.01 -13.62
CA ALA A 65 1.28 -1.05 -12.59
C ALA A 65 1.03 -0.53 -11.17
N GLY A 66 0.50 0.66 -10.99
CA GLY A 66 -0.03 1.11 -9.70
C GLY A 66 0.94 1.99 -8.94
N GLY A 67 1.73 2.80 -9.64
CA GLY A 67 2.48 3.90 -9.05
C GLY A 67 1.58 4.79 -8.18
N ILE A 68 0.40 5.15 -8.70
CA ILE A 68 -0.62 5.90 -7.96
C ILE A 68 -1.44 4.91 -7.13
N VAL A 69 -2.10 3.95 -7.78
CA VAL A 69 -3.16 3.13 -7.17
C VAL A 69 -2.65 2.28 -6.00
N VAL A 70 -1.41 1.79 -6.07
CA VAL A 70 -0.79 0.94 -5.04
C VAL A 70 0.22 1.72 -4.22
N HIS A 71 1.27 2.27 -4.84
CA HIS A 71 2.44 2.76 -4.09
C HIS A 71 2.20 4.11 -3.42
N MET A 72 1.63 5.10 -4.13
CA MET A 72 1.35 6.40 -3.52
C MET A 72 0.24 6.31 -2.47
N THR A 73 -0.88 5.63 -2.78
CA THR A 73 -1.99 5.49 -1.82
C THR A 73 -1.54 4.75 -0.56
N SER A 74 -0.80 3.65 -0.67
CA SER A 74 -0.29 2.93 0.50
C SER A 74 0.78 3.72 1.24
N GLY A 75 1.71 4.39 0.54
CA GLY A 75 2.77 5.19 1.15
C GLY A 75 2.23 6.35 1.99
N TRP A 76 1.31 7.14 1.43
CA TRP A 76 0.66 8.23 2.18
C TRP A 76 -0.18 7.73 3.34
N SER A 77 -0.93 6.63 3.13
CA SER A 77 -1.73 6.03 4.20
C SER A 77 -0.86 5.48 5.33
N ALA A 78 0.25 4.82 5.00
CA ALA A 78 1.25 4.32 5.94
C ALA A 78 1.86 5.46 6.77
N LEU A 79 2.23 6.57 6.12
CA LEU A 79 2.78 7.75 6.80
C LEU A 79 1.76 8.36 7.76
N MET A 80 0.52 8.57 7.32
CA MET A 80 -0.53 9.12 8.19
C MET A 80 -0.82 8.18 9.36
N LEU A 81 -0.94 6.88 9.09
CA LEU A 81 -1.22 5.88 10.11
C LEU A 81 -0.08 5.76 11.13
N CYS A 82 1.19 5.86 10.71
CA CYS A 82 2.32 5.80 11.63
C CYS A 82 2.41 7.04 12.55
N ILE A 83 2.02 8.21 12.05
CA ILE A 83 1.92 9.45 12.84
C ILE A 83 0.77 9.34 13.85
N LEU A 84 -0.42 8.91 13.40
CA LEU A 84 -1.61 8.80 14.25
C LEU A 84 -1.47 7.77 15.38
N VAL A 85 -0.86 6.62 15.10
CA VAL A 85 -0.61 5.58 16.11
C VAL A 85 0.55 5.96 17.04
N GLY A 86 1.48 6.79 16.58
CA GLY A 86 2.64 7.23 17.33
C GLY A 86 3.80 6.21 17.31
N PRO A 87 4.93 6.57 17.94
CA PRO A 87 6.15 5.75 17.92
C PRO A 87 6.03 4.50 18.80
N ARG A 88 6.82 3.47 18.47
CA ARG A 88 6.99 2.30 19.34
C ARG A 88 7.59 2.71 20.70
N ILE A 89 7.20 2.00 21.75
CA ILE A 89 7.78 2.19 23.09
C ILE A 89 9.29 1.90 23.01
N GLY A 90 10.10 2.88 23.42
CA GLY A 90 11.57 2.78 23.38
C GLY A 90 12.20 3.19 22.05
N PHE A 91 11.43 3.67 21.06
CA PHE A 91 11.98 4.21 19.82
C PHE A 91 12.95 5.37 20.12
N GLY A 92 14.13 5.33 19.53
CA GLY A 92 15.22 6.30 19.79
C GLY A 92 15.91 6.15 21.16
N LYS A 93 15.45 5.23 22.02
CA LYS A 93 16.01 5.00 23.37
C LYS A 93 16.61 3.61 23.55
N ARG A 94 16.18 2.62 22.77
CA ARG A 94 16.68 1.24 22.79
C ARG A 94 16.95 0.78 21.37
N ALA A 95 17.97 -0.04 21.19
CA ALA A 95 18.22 -0.69 19.90
C ALA A 95 17.04 -1.60 19.54
N MET A 96 16.56 -1.50 18.30
CA MET A 96 15.46 -2.31 17.76
C MET A 96 15.96 -3.11 16.54
N PRO A 97 16.93 -4.05 16.71
CA PRO A 97 17.42 -4.84 15.60
C PRO A 97 16.32 -5.79 15.07
N PRO A 98 16.34 -6.11 13.77
CA PRO A 98 15.45 -7.13 13.22
C PRO A 98 15.77 -8.50 13.84
N HIS A 99 14.74 -9.27 14.20
CA HIS A 99 14.94 -10.60 14.79
C HIS A 99 15.56 -11.60 13.79
N SER A 100 15.35 -11.39 12.48
CA SER A 100 15.92 -12.22 11.41
C SER A 100 16.06 -11.42 10.12
N MET A 101 17.30 -11.18 9.71
CA MET A 101 17.61 -10.62 8.38
C MET A 101 17.39 -11.63 7.26
N VAL A 102 17.49 -12.93 7.55
CA VAL A 102 17.25 -14.00 6.58
C VAL A 102 15.81 -13.95 6.08
N LEU A 103 14.84 -13.81 6.98
CA LEU A 103 13.42 -13.67 6.59
C LEU A 103 13.15 -12.40 5.79
N CYS A 104 13.83 -11.30 6.10
CA CYS A 104 13.73 -10.05 5.34
C CYS A 104 14.20 -10.20 3.90
N VAL A 105 15.36 -10.86 3.69
CA VAL A 105 15.91 -11.13 2.36
C VAL A 105 15.02 -12.10 1.59
N LEU A 106 14.53 -13.16 2.24
CA LEU A 106 13.59 -14.11 1.62
C LEU A 106 12.31 -13.41 1.15
N GLY A 107 11.70 -12.58 2.01
CA GLY A 107 10.52 -11.78 1.64
C GLY A 107 10.80 -10.83 0.49
N THR A 108 11.97 -10.18 0.48
CA THR A 108 12.41 -9.30 -0.61
C THR A 108 12.59 -10.07 -1.93
N GLY A 109 13.17 -11.27 -1.88
CA GLY A 109 13.32 -12.13 -3.06
C GLY A 109 11.98 -12.59 -3.63
N LEU A 110 11.02 -12.94 -2.77
CA LEU A 110 9.66 -13.28 -3.18
C LEU A 110 8.94 -12.08 -3.81
N LEU A 111 9.08 -10.89 -3.21
CA LEU A 111 8.53 -9.66 -3.76
C LEU A 111 9.13 -9.36 -5.13
N TRP A 112 10.46 -9.46 -5.27
CA TRP A 112 11.13 -9.20 -6.56
C TRP A 112 10.67 -10.18 -7.63
N ALA A 113 10.64 -11.49 -7.34
CA ALA A 113 10.14 -12.50 -8.27
C ALA A 113 8.67 -12.25 -8.66
N GLY A 114 7.81 -11.98 -7.67
CA GLY A 114 6.40 -11.64 -7.90
C GLY A 114 6.20 -10.33 -8.66
N TRP A 115 7.15 -9.38 -8.57
CA TRP A 115 7.07 -8.09 -9.22
C TRP A 115 7.14 -8.18 -10.75
N TYR A 116 7.71 -9.26 -11.30
CA TYR A 116 7.62 -9.53 -12.73
C TYR A 116 6.17 -9.70 -13.18
N GLY A 117 5.36 -10.47 -12.45
CA GLY A 117 3.93 -10.61 -12.73
C GLY A 117 3.09 -9.38 -12.33
N PHE A 118 3.65 -8.48 -11.51
CA PHE A 118 3.02 -7.21 -11.14
C PHE A 118 3.20 -6.14 -12.22
N ASN A 119 4.32 -6.17 -12.96
CA ASN A 119 4.65 -5.18 -13.98
C ASN A 119 4.44 -5.65 -15.43
N ALA A 120 4.32 -6.95 -15.68
CA ALA A 120 4.12 -7.52 -17.03
C ALA A 120 2.66 -7.41 -17.48
#